data_AF-A0A955LJP6-F1
#
_entry.id   AF-A0A955LJP6-F1
#
_cell.length_a   1.000
_cell.length_b   1.000
_cell.length_c   1.000
_cell.angle_alpha   90.00
_cell.angle_beta   90.00
_cell.angle_gamma   90.00
#
_symmetry.space_group_name_H-M   'P 1'
#
loop_
_entity.id
_entity.type
_entity.pdbx_description
1 polymer ?
#
loop_
_entity_poly.entity_id
_entity_poly.type
_entity_poly.pdbx_seq_one_letter_code
_entity_poly.pdbx_strand_id
1 'polypeptide(L)' 'MNRETLYLILTLVGGASALLSWALAFATQRFARRIEAIDYPKGGRKIHTVPTPLLGGLGIGLIILIAFG' A
#
# COMPACT_ATOMS: atom_id res chain seq x y z
N MET A 1 13.58 24.88 -17.19
CA MET A 1 12.26 24.20 -17.18
C MET A 1 11.20 25.24 -16.93
N ASN A 2 10.19 25.37 -17.80
CA ASN A 2 9.11 26.33 -17.61
C ASN A 2 8.10 25.78 -16.56
N ARG A 3 7.21 26.65 -16.06
CA ARG A 3 6.25 26.28 -15.00
C ARG A 3 5.28 25.19 -15.45
N GLU A 4 4.85 25.24 -16.71
CA GLU A 4 3.94 24.25 -17.30
C GLU A 4 4.57 22.85 -17.35
N THR A 5 5.80 22.73 -17.85
CA THR A 5 6.54 21.46 -17.86
C THR A 5 6.77 20.96 -16.43
N LEU A 6 7.08 21.84 -15.47
CA LEU A 6 7.19 21.46 -14.07
C LEU A 6 5.87 20.87 -13.54
N TYR A 7 4.73 21.53 -13.76
CA TYR A 7 3.44 21.02 -13.30
C TYR A 7 3.08 19.70 -13.97
N LEU A 8 3.31 19.56 -15.28
CA LEU A 8 3.09 18.29 -15.99
C LEU A 8 3.91 17.15 -15.40
N ILE A 9 5.19 17.38 -15.11
CA ILE A 9 6.04 16.37 -14.48
C ILE A 9 5.51 16.01 -13.10
N LEU A 10 5.18 17.00 -12.26
CA LEU A 10 4.66 16.75 -10.91
C LEU A 10 3.35 15.97 -10.93
N THR A 11 2.43 16.31 -11.84
CA THR A 11 1.15 15.60 -11.99
C THR A 11 1.37 14.17 -12.49
N LEU A 12 2.26 13.95 -13.46
CA LEU A 12 2.55 12.61 -13.98
C LEU A 12 3.21 11.74 -12.91
N VAL A 13 4.22 12.25 -12.21
CA VAL A 13 4.92 11.53 -11.15
C VAL A 13 3.96 11.24 -10.00
N GLY A 14 3.23 12.24 -9.51
CA GLY A 14 2.26 12.08 -8.43
C GLY A 14 1.15 11.09 -8.79
N GLY A 15 0.61 11.19 -10.01
CA GLY A 15 -0.40 10.27 -10.53
C GLY A 15 0.12 8.83 -10.63
N ALA A 16 1.32 8.64 -11.18
CA ALA A 16 1.96 7.32 -11.26
C ALA A 16 2.23 6.73 -9.88
N SER A 17 2.71 7.53 -8.91
CA SER A 17 2.93 7.10 -7.54
C SER A 17 1.62 6.69 -6.85
N ALA A 18 0.54 7.45 -7.02
CA ALA A 18 -0.76 7.12 -6.46
C ALA A 18 -1.32 5.81 -7.04
N LEU A 19 -1.23 5.64 -8.36
CA LEU A 19 -1.67 4.41 -9.03
C LEU A 19 -0.87 3.20 -8.57
N LEU A 20 0.46 3.33 -8.47
CA LEU A 20 1.34 2.27 -8.00
C LEU A 20 1.03 1.88 -6.54
N SER A 21 0.83 2.89 -5.68
CA SER A 21 0.45 2.67 -4.27
C SER A 21 -0.86 1.90 -4.16
N TRP A 22 -1.89 2.31 -4.92
CA TRP A 22 -3.18 1.63 -4.95
C TRP A 22 -3.05 0.18 -5.44
N ALA A 23 -2.29 -0.05 -6.52
CA ALA A 23 -2.07 -1.39 -7.07
C ALA A 23 -1.36 -2.32 -6.07
N LEU A 24 -0.34 -1.82 -5.35
CA LEU A 24 0.35 -2.60 -4.32
C LEU A 24 -0.55 -2.87 -3.11
N ALA A 25 -1.36 -1.91 -2.68
CA ALA A 25 -2.32 -2.12 -1.59
C ALA A 25 -3.32 -3.23 -1.96
N PHE A 26 -3.84 -3.20 -3.18
CA PHE A 26 -4.71 -4.26 -3.69
C PHE A 26 -4.00 -5.62 -3.76
N ALA A 27 -2.78 -5.67 -4.27
CA ALA A 27 -1.98 -6.89 -4.39
C ALA A 27 -1.66 -7.51 -3.02
N THR A 28 -1.21 -6.70 -2.06
CA THR A 28 -0.89 -7.15 -0.70
C THR A 28 -2.13 -7.64 0.04
N GLN A 29 -3.28 -6.97 -0.13
CA GLN A 29 -4.56 -7.44 0.41
C GLN A 29 -4.99 -8.78 -0.17
N ARG A 30 -4.81 -8.97 -1.49
CA ARG A 30 -5.12 -10.25 -2.16
C ARG A 30 -4.18 -11.36 -1.67
N PHE A 31 -2.90 -11.04 -1.51
CA PHE A 31 -1.90 -11.98 -1.02
C PHE A 31 -2.15 -12.39 0.43
N ALA A 32 -2.47 -11.43 1.30
CA ALA A 32 -2.83 -11.69 2.70
C ALA A 32 -4.02 -12.66 2.83
N ARG A 33 -5.03 -12.51 1.97
CA ARG A 33 -6.16 -13.45 1.91
C ARG A 33 -5.75 -14.83 1.39
N ARG A 34 -4.80 -14.92 0.46
CA ARG A 34 -4.33 -16.20 -0.09
C ARG A 34 -3.55 -17.03 0.92
N ILE A 35 -2.78 -16.37 1.78
CA ILE A 35 -1.98 -17.06 2.80
C ILE A 35 -2.67 -17.10 4.18
N GLU A 36 -3.97 -16.75 4.23
CA GLU A 36 -4.77 -16.70 5.45
C GLU A 36 -4.20 -15.80 6.57
N ALA A 37 -3.38 -14.80 6.19
CA ALA A 37 -2.90 -13.75 7.09
C ALA A 37 -4.02 -12.75 7.40
N ILE A 38 -5.05 -13.22 8.09
CA ILE A 38 -6.23 -12.46 8.47
C ILE A 38 -6.27 -12.32 9.99
N ASP A 39 -6.46 -11.10 10.45
CA ASP A 39 -6.68 -10.82 11.86
C ASP A 39 -8.18 -10.91 12.20
N TYR A 40 -8.52 -11.82 13.09
CA TYR A 40 -9.88 -11.99 13.59
C TYR A 40 -10.06 -11.28 14.93
N PRO A 41 -11.20 -10.61 15.16
CA PRO A 41 -11.48 -9.95 16.43
C PRO A 41 -11.74 -11.01 17.52
N LYS A 42 -10.76 -11.20 18.42
CA LYS A 42 -10.83 -12.19 19.52
C LYS A 42 -11.12 -11.57 20.90
N GLY A 43 -11.59 -10.33 20.94
CA GLY A 43 -11.74 -9.55 22.19
C GLY A 43 -10.39 -9.07 22.75
N GLY A 44 -10.39 -7.95 23.47
CA GLY A 44 -9.17 -7.29 24.00
C GLY A 44 -8.91 -5.92 23.37
N ARG A 45 -7.64 -5.52 23.23
CA ARG A 45 -7.22 -4.18 22.72
C ARG A 45 -7.54 -3.94 21.23
N LYS A 46 -8.24 -4.86 20.55
CA LYS A 46 -8.58 -4.76 19.12
C LYS A 46 -9.90 -4.03 18.96
N ILE A 47 -9.91 -2.94 18.20
CA ILE A 47 -11.07 -2.06 17.98
C ILE A 47 -11.87 -2.42 16.73
N HIS A 48 -11.29 -3.21 15.83
CA HIS A 48 -11.94 -3.69 14.60
C HIS A 48 -12.94 -4.80 14.92
N THR A 49 -14.14 -4.69 14.35
CA THR A 49 -15.24 -5.67 14.51
C THR A 49 -15.31 -6.68 13.37
N VAL A 50 -14.53 -6.47 12.31
CA VAL A 50 -14.50 -7.33 11.11
C VAL A 50 -13.11 -7.91 10.86
N PRO A 51 -13.01 -9.12 10.27
CA PRO A 51 -11.73 -9.71 9.90
C PRO A 51 -10.95 -8.79 8.96
N THR A 52 -9.72 -8.45 9.33
CA THR A 52 -8.91 -7.48 8.59
C THR A 52 -7.65 -8.17 8.05
N PRO A 53 -7.35 -8.06 6.74
CA PRO A 53 -6.13 -8.63 6.17
C PRO A 53 -4.91 -7.94 6.76
N LEU A 54 -3.97 -8.76 7.23
CA LEU A 54 -2.65 -8.30 7.69
C LEU A 54 -1.76 -8.05 6.47
N LEU A 55 -0.55 -7.53 6.66
CA LEU A 55 0.46 -7.32 5.60
C LEU A 55 0.34 -6.04 4.74
N GLY A 56 -0.52 -5.08 5.08
CA GLY A 56 -0.51 -3.77 4.39
C GLY A 56 0.85 -3.07 4.44
N GLY A 57 1.55 -3.16 5.59
CA GLY A 57 2.91 -2.61 5.74
C GLY A 57 3.99 -3.35 4.94
N LEU A 58 3.72 -4.57 4.46
CA LEU A 58 4.68 -5.39 3.70
C LEU A 58 4.94 -4.79 2.31
N GLY A 59 3.92 -4.18 1.69
CA GLY A 59 4.09 -3.45 0.43
C GLY A 59 5.01 -2.22 0.58
N ILE A 60 4.89 -1.49 1.69
CA ILE A 60 5.75 -0.34 2.00
C ILE A 60 7.18 -0.81 2.28
N GLY A 61 7.34 -1.86 3.09
CA GLY A 61 8.65 -2.42 3.42
C GLY A 61 9.43 -2.90 2.20
N LEU A 62 8.77 -3.59 1.26
CA LEU A 62 9.41 -4.05 0.02
C LEU A 62 9.86 -2.90 -0.88
N ILE A 63 9.07 -1.83 -0.99
CA ILE A 63 9.49 -0.64 -1.76
C ILE A 63 10.74 -0.02 -1.14
N ILE A 64 10.76 0.15 0.18
CA ILE A 64 11.91 0.73 0.88
C ILE A 64 13.15 -0.13 0.64
N LEU A 65 13.04 -1.46 0.74
CA LEU A 65 14.14 -2.38 0.47
C LEU A 65 14.63 -2.30 -0.99
N ILE A 66 13.75 -2.20 -1.97
CA ILE A 66 14.15 -2.09 -3.38
C ILE A 66 14.78 -0.72 -3.67
N ALA A 67 14.27 0.35 -3.05
CA ALA A 67 14.72 1.70 -3.31
C ALA A 67 16.05 2.05 -2.60
N PHE A 68 16.33 1.43 -1.46
CA PHE A 68 17.46 1.80 -0.59
C PHE A 68 18.35 0.63 -0.13
N GLY A 69 18.00 -0.61 -0.47
CA GLY A 69 18.77 -1.81 -0.12
C GLY A 69 19.73 -2.28 -1.21
#